data_AF-A0A537RCV4-F1
#
_entry.id   AF-A0A537RCV4-F1
#
_cell.length_a   1.000
_cell.length_b   1.000
_cell.length_c   1.000
_cell.angle_alpha   90.00
_cell.angle_beta   90.00
_cell.angle_gamma   90.00
#
_symmetry.space_group_name_H-M   'P 1'
#
loop_
_entity.id
_entity.type
_entity.pdbx_description
1 polymer ?
#
loop_
_entity_poly.entity_id
_entity_poly.type
_entity_poly.pdbx_seq_one_letter_code
_entity_poly.pdbx_strand_id
1 'polypeptide(L)' 'TMQGFFADPIYGGNRNKVAWKMIGFPGLPAVYADKIDAYRDKRYVAEPQSIADFS' A
#
# COMPACT_ATOMS: atom_id res chain seq x y z
N THR A 1 11.55 10.04 -11.25
CA THR A 1 10.79 9.50 -12.40
C THR A 1 9.40 9.11 -11.93
N MET A 2 8.41 9.00 -12.83
CA MET A 2 7.04 8.63 -12.46
C MET A 2 6.96 7.20 -11.89
N GLN A 3 7.76 6.28 -12.42
CA GLN A 3 7.84 4.89 -11.95
C GLN A 3 8.30 4.81 -10.48
N GLY A 4 9.33 5.57 -10.09
CA GLY A 4 9.79 5.62 -8.69
C GLY A 4 8.81 6.32 -7.75
N PHE A 5 7.90 7.17 -8.25
CA PHE A 5 6.92 7.83 -7.41
C PHE A 5 5.84 6.86 -6.90
N PHE A 6 5.45 5.87 -7.71
CA PHE A 6 4.46 4.85 -7.33
C PHE A 6 5.05 3.51 -6.90
N ALA A 7 6.37 3.32 -7.01
CA ALA A 7 7.06 2.12 -6.57
C ALA A 7 6.99 1.92 -5.03
N ASP A 8 7.33 0.72 -4.58
CA ASP A 8 7.54 0.46 -3.15
C ASP A 8 8.71 1.31 -2.63
N PRO A 9 8.60 1.91 -1.43
CA PRO A 9 9.65 2.73 -0.83
C PRO A 9 11.02 2.04 -0.72
N ILE A 10 11.07 0.70 -0.62
CA ILE A 10 12.33 -0.05 -0.52
C ILE A 10 13.24 0.16 -1.74
N TYR A 11 12.67 0.53 -2.89
CA TYR A 11 13.43 0.83 -4.11
C TYR A 11 13.98 2.26 -4.16
N GLY A 12 13.94 3.00 -3.05
CA GLY A 12 14.46 4.37 -2.94
C GLY A 12 13.52 5.45 -3.46
N GLY A 13 12.35 5.06 -3.97
CA GLY A 13 11.26 5.95 -4.38
C GLY A 13 10.21 6.18 -3.28
N ASN A 14 9.08 6.80 -3.64
CA ASN A 14 7.86 6.90 -2.82
C ASN A 14 8.07 7.02 -1.29
N ARG A 15 8.96 7.93 -0.87
CA ARG A 15 9.35 8.04 0.55
C ARG A 15 8.12 8.25 1.43
N ASN A 16 8.07 7.55 2.56
CA ASN A 16 6.92 7.57 3.48
C ASN A 16 5.58 7.18 2.84
N LYS A 17 5.62 6.49 1.69
CA LYS A 17 4.44 5.98 0.97
C LYS A 17 3.47 7.09 0.55
N VAL A 18 3.96 8.32 0.33
CA VAL A 18 3.12 9.51 0.07
C VAL A 18 2.22 9.32 -1.15
N ALA A 19 2.75 8.77 -2.24
CA ALA A 19 1.94 8.52 -3.43
C ALA A 19 0.84 7.50 -3.17
N TRP A 20 1.14 6.46 -2.38
CA TRP A 20 0.17 5.45 -1.98
C TRP A 20 -0.92 6.03 -1.08
N LYS A 21 -0.55 6.87 -0.11
CA LYS A 21 -1.50 7.62 0.73
C LYS A 21 -2.43 8.50 -0.10
N MET A 22 -1.89 9.19 -1.09
CA MET A 22 -2.66 10.08 -1.98
C MET A 22 -3.77 9.34 -2.74
N ILE A 23 -3.47 8.15 -3.25
CA ILE A 23 -4.42 7.36 -4.05
C ILE A 23 -5.22 6.35 -3.22
N GLY A 24 -4.96 6.27 -1.91
CA GLY A 24 -5.58 5.28 -1.03
C GLY A 24 -5.11 3.84 -1.28
N PHE A 25 -3.92 3.65 -1.86
CA PHE A 25 -3.37 2.32 -2.08
C PHE A 25 -2.83 1.76 -0.76
N PRO A 26 -3.36 0.61 -0.28
CA PRO A 26 -3.04 0.10 1.05
C PRO A 26 -1.70 -0.67 1.10
N GLY A 27 -0.96 -0.77 -0.01
CA GLY A 27 0.32 -1.48 -0.04
C GLY A 27 0.17 -2.98 -0.30
N LEU A 28 1.10 -3.78 0.24
CA LEU A 28 1.23 -5.21 -0.08
C LEU A 28 -0.04 -6.04 0.21
N PRO A 29 -0.58 -6.76 -0.80
CA PRO A 29 -1.80 -7.55 -0.66
C PRO A 29 -1.68 -8.88 0.08
N ALA A 30 -0.47 -9.31 0.45
CA ALA A 30 -0.25 -10.64 1.02
C ALA A 30 -1.10 -10.93 2.28
N VAL A 31 -1.60 -9.89 2.94
CA VAL A 31 -2.43 -9.94 4.14
C VAL A 31 -3.88 -9.49 3.92
N TYR A 32 -4.36 -9.36 2.67
CA TYR A 32 -5.73 -8.87 2.40
C TYR A 32 -6.73 -9.95 2.03
N ALA A 33 -6.33 -11.22 1.91
CA ALA A 33 -7.25 -12.30 1.54
C ALA A 33 -8.46 -12.40 2.51
N ASP A 34 -8.22 -12.29 3.82
CA ASP A 34 -9.27 -12.27 4.85
C ASP A 34 -10.08 -10.96 4.86
N LYS A 35 -9.52 -9.87 4.32
CA LYS A 35 -10.17 -8.56 4.26
C LYS A 35 -11.15 -8.44 3.09
N ILE A 36 -10.99 -9.21 2.01
CA ILE A 36 -11.84 -9.13 0.82
C ILE A 36 -13.31 -9.36 1.19
N ASP A 37 -13.62 -10.46 1.89
CA ASP A 37 -14.99 -10.76 2.29
C ASP A 37 -15.49 -9.82 3.38
N ALA A 38 -14.64 -9.48 4.37
CA ALA A 38 -15.02 -8.62 5.49
C ALA A 38 -15.37 -7.18 5.07
N TYR A 39 -14.69 -6.67 4.04
CA TYR A 39 -14.86 -5.33 3.49
C TYR A 39 -15.57 -5.31 2.14
N ARG A 40 -16.26 -6.39 1.76
CA ARG A 40 -17.13 -6.37 0.60
C ARG A 40 -18.15 -5.23 0.73
N ASP A 41 -18.24 -4.41 -0.32
CA ASP A 41 -19.09 -3.21 -0.39
C ASP A 41 -18.83 -2.17 0.73
N LYS A 42 -17.70 -2.26 1.43
CA LYS A 42 -17.29 -1.31 2.47
C LYS A 42 -15.97 -0.67 2.09
N ARG A 43 -15.79 0.59 2.47
CA ARG A 43 -14.50 1.27 2.30
C ARG A 43 -13.47 0.65 3.24
N TYR A 44 -12.39 0.11 2.67
CA TYR A 44 -11.21 -0.29 3.41
C TYR A 44 -10.26 0.91 3.53
N VAL A 45 -9.89 1.27 4.77
CA VAL A 45 -8.92 2.33 5.05
C VAL A 45 -7.84 1.73 5.93
N ALA A 46 -6.61 1.71 5.41
CA ALA A 46 -5.45 1.19 6.10
C ALA A 46 -4.23 2.06 5.81
N GLU A 47 -3.31 2.14 6.78
CA GLU A 47 -2.00 2.73 6.54
C GLU A 47 -1.22 1.85 5.55
N PRO A 48 -0.63 2.43 4.49
CA PRO A 48 0.05 1.62 3.50
C PRO A 48 1.21 0.81 4.08
N GLN A 49 1.31 -0.46 3.70
CA GLN A 49 2.38 -1.37 4.11
C GLN A 49 3.31 -1.68 2.92
N SER A 50 4.60 -1.39 3.10
CA SER A 50 5.72 -1.66 2.19
C SER A 50 6.34 -3.01 2.52
N ILE A 51 7.11 -3.56 1.58
CA ILE A 51 7.92 -4.78 1.78
C ILE A 51 8.76 -4.70 3.07
N ALA A 52 9.33 -3.53 3.37
CA ALA A 52 10.19 -3.34 4.53
C ALA A 52 9.45 -3.40 5.88
N ASP A 53 8.12 -3.31 5.93
CA ASP A 53 7.37 -3.44 7.19
C ASP A 53 7.12 -4.90 7.58
N PHE A 54 7.40 -5.85 6.67
CA PHE A 54 7.22 -7.30 6.89
C PHE A 54 8.53 -8.05 7.12
N SER A 55 9.65 -7.33 7.23
CA SER A 55 11.00 -7.86 7.48
C SER A 55 11.47 -7.64 8.91
#